data_AF-A0A3A1XNI0-F1
#
_entry.id   AF-A0A3A1XNI0-F1
#
_cell.length_a   1.000
_cell.length_b   1.000
_cell.length_c   1.000
_cell.angle_alpha   90.00
_cell.angle_beta   90.00
_cell.angle_gamma   90.00
#
_symmetry.space_group_name_H-M   'P 1'
#
loop_
_entity.id
_entity.type
_entity.pdbx_description
1 polymer ?
#
loop_
_entity_poly.entity_id
_entity_poly.type
_entity_poly.pdbx_seq_one_letter_code
_entity_poly.pdbx_strand_id
1 'polypeptide(L)'
;KRLFTTPASDAERAIVEKQLGRFPRGMVAVGARCVCGRPLAVITRPCLEDGTPFPTTCYLTSPEAVKAVSHVEADGIMREYNELLQSDEDLKKQYERAHKYYLEFRHELAVSLGDSEEHISQMSAGGMPVRVKCLHALLAQTLVMGKGVNPIGDMVLERIKDEFDPNVCRCTTPWSDDAYATETEVVVEDETDAKDKIAEGEAVKSETTTCAEKTVQVAAIDCGTNSIRLKIAQVSEHGMKDIVPRMLRVVRLGQGIDETHRFADDALERVREAAHEFAQVLKEHPVDAIRFVATSATRDAENREIFEQMMIDELGVRPEVISGTEEAALSFLGATSVVSRDELQPPYLVVDLGGGSTELVLGGDGDCLPAHKVSAAYSMNVGSVRMTERHLHTDPPTEEEIQAAIEDIDKHIDDAFKVVPAGRARTIIGVSGTVTTMAALTMGLQHYDHTAVDGVRIGLEQAYAVNNRFLRMPKDCRRTYATIHPGRVDVVGGGAVIWSRVLERLAKAAYEDHGGVLDTFVASEHGLLDGITIDLGRKLLATR
;
A
#
# COMPACT_ATOMS: atom_id res chain seq x y z
N LYS A 1 17.93 -19.73 -30.17
CA LYS A 1 17.41 -19.57 -31.56
C LYS A 1 15.89 -19.77 -31.68
N ARG A 2 15.29 -20.98 -31.54
CA ARG A 2 13.83 -21.17 -31.72
C ARG A 2 12.93 -20.30 -30.82
N LEU A 3 13.37 -19.98 -29.59
CA LEU A 3 12.67 -19.09 -28.65
C LEU A 3 12.68 -17.61 -29.04
N PHE A 4 13.53 -17.20 -29.99
CA PHE A 4 13.70 -15.79 -30.38
C PHE A 4 13.02 -15.46 -31.73
N THR A 5 12.52 -16.47 -32.45
CA THR A 5 11.84 -16.29 -33.74
C THR A 5 10.34 -15.99 -33.61
N THR A 6 9.80 -16.00 -32.40
CA THR A 6 8.39 -15.74 -32.11
C THR A 6 8.30 -14.85 -30.87
N PRO A 7 8.18 -13.52 -31.04
CA PRO A 7 7.99 -12.61 -29.92
C PRO A 7 6.64 -12.87 -29.25
N ALA A 8 6.53 -12.50 -27.97
CA ALA A 8 5.30 -12.59 -27.20
C ALA A 8 4.19 -11.74 -27.83
N SER A 9 3.06 -12.37 -28.16
CA SER A 9 1.87 -11.68 -28.68
C SER A 9 1.17 -10.88 -27.59
N ASP A 10 0.30 -9.94 -27.97
CA ASP A 10 -0.45 -9.13 -27.00
C ASP A 10 -1.41 -9.98 -26.15
N ALA A 11 -1.97 -11.05 -26.72
CA ALA A 11 -2.76 -12.03 -25.98
C ALA A 11 -1.91 -12.76 -24.91
N GLU A 12 -0.65 -13.09 -25.22
CA GLU A 12 0.27 -13.71 -24.27
C GLU A 12 0.72 -12.71 -23.19
N ARG A 13 0.98 -11.45 -23.56
CA ARG A 13 1.27 -10.36 -22.62
C ARG A 13 0.10 -10.15 -21.67
N ALA A 14 -1.14 -10.13 -22.16
CA ALA A 14 -2.34 -9.98 -21.34
C ALA A 14 -2.58 -11.19 -20.41
N ILE A 15 -2.24 -12.41 -20.84
CA ILE A 15 -2.25 -13.58 -19.94
C ILE A 15 -1.20 -13.42 -18.84
N VAL A 16 0.04 -13.04 -19.18
CA VAL A 16 1.10 -12.85 -18.18
C VAL A 16 0.83 -11.66 -17.27
N GLU A 17 0.20 -10.59 -17.76
CA GLU A 17 -0.25 -9.46 -16.96
C GLU A 17 -1.22 -9.89 -15.87
N LYS A 18 -2.23 -10.71 -16.23
CA LYS A 18 -3.16 -11.32 -15.26
C LYS A 18 -2.45 -12.27 -14.29
N GLN A 19 -1.47 -13.03 -14.75
CA GLN A 19 -0.66 -13.92 -13.90
C GLN A 19 0.22 -13.15 -12.90
N LEU A 20 0.73 -11.98 -13.26
CA LEU A 20 1.63 -11.16 -12.44
C LEU A 20 0.93 -10.06 -11.64
N GLY A 21 -0.34 -9.77 -11.94
CA GLY A 21 -1.05 -8.59 -11.41
C GLY A 21 -0.49 -7.25 -11.91
N ARG A 22 0.30 -7.25 -12.99
CA ARG A 22 0.99 -6.06 -13.55
C ARG A 22 1.50 -6.32 -14.96
N PHE A 23 1.62 -5.27 -15.78
CA PHE A 23 2.18 -5.35 -17.12
C PHE A 23 3.57 -6.04 -17.15
N PRO A 24 3.79 -7.04 -18.03
CA PRO A 24 5.04 -7.81 -18.09
C PRO A 24 6.16 -7.02 -18.79
N ARG A 25 6.69 -6.02 -18.07
CA ARG A 25 7.78 -5.14 -18.53
C ARG A 25 8.96 -5.94 -19.07
N GLY A 26 9.36 -5.65 -20.30
CA GLY A 26 10.49 -6.28 -20.95
C GLY A 26 10.27 -7.75 -21.36
N MET A 27 9.05 -8.28 -21.31
CA MET A 27 8.76 -9.60 -21.87
C MET A 27 9.06 -9.63 -23.38
N VAL A 28 9.93 -10.55 -23.78
CA VAL A 28 10.36 -10.78 -25.17
C VAL A 28 9.55 -11.92 -25.78
N ALA A 29 9.47 -13.05 -25.08
CA ALA A 29 8.83 -14.27 -25.56
C ALA A 29 8.34 -15.14 -24.38
N VAL A 30 7.43 -16.07 -24.65
CA VAL A 30 7.07 -17.14 -23.70
C VAL A 30 8.18 -18.19 -23.73
N GLY A 31 8.87 -18.38 -22.61
CA GLY A 31 10.01 -19.30 -22.51
C GLY A 31 9.61 -20.75 -22.19
N ALA A 32 8.53 -20.93 -21.42
CA ALA A 32 7.98 -22.24 -21.07
C ALA A 32 6.45 -22.18 -21.03
N ARG A 33 5.78 -23.28 -21.39
CA ARG A 33 4.31 -23.39 -21.43
C ARG A 33 3.78 -24.58 -20.66
N CYS A 34 2.59 -24.43 -20.11
CA CYS A 34 1.78 -25.52 -19.60
C CYS A 34 1.18 -26.30 -20.77
N VAL A 35 0.70 -27.52 -20.53
CA VAL A 35 0.03 -28.34 -21.56
C VAL A 35 -1.22 -27.67 -22.18
N CYS A 36 -1.82 -26.68 -21.49
CA CYS A 36 -2.89 -25.83 -22.03
C CYS A 36 -2.41 -24.64 -22.87
N GLY A 37 -1.11 -24.57 -23.22
CA GLY A 37 -0.50 -23.50 -24.02
C GLY A 37 -0.14 -22.21 -23.27
N ARG A 38 -0.60 -22.05 -22.02
CA ARG A 38 -0.34 -20.86 -21.19
C ARG A 38 1.12 -20.71 -20.77
N PRO A 39 1.64 -19.48 -20.63
CA PRO A 39 2.96 -19.22 -20.06
C PRO A 39 3.11 -19.80 -18.65
N LEU A 40 4.20 -20.54 -18.42
CA LEU A 40 4.70 -20.91 -17.09
C LEU A 40 5.84 -19.99 -16.68
N ALA A 41 6.71 -19.67 -17.64
CA ALA A 41 7.84 -18.76 -17.48
C ALA A 41 8.05 -17.98 -18.78
N VAL A 42 8.52 -16.74 -18.65
CA VAL A 42 8.80 -15.83 -19.77
C VAL A 42 10.28 -15.51 -19.89
N ILE A 43 10.67 -15.10 -21.09
CA ILE A 43 11.98 -14.54 -21.38
C ILE A 43 11.86 -13.03 -21.34
N THR A 44 12.74 -12.38 -20.58
CA THR A 44 12.80 -10.93 -20.38
C THR A 44 14.10 -10.37 -20.93
N ARG A 45 14.03 -9.18 -21.56
CA ARG A 45 15.19 -8.46 -22.11
C ARG A 45 16.24 -8.17 -21.02
N PRO A 46 17.55 -8.15 -21.31
CA PRO A 46 18.61 -7.85 -20.33
C PRO A 46 18.57 -6.41 -19.79
N CYS A 47 18.05 -5.48 -20.59
CA CYS A 47 17.93 -4.07 -20.26
C CYS A 47 16.63 -3.54 -20.87
N LEU A 48 15.92 -2.63 -20.21
CA LEU A 48 14.71 -1.98 -20.72
C LEU A 48 15.05 -0.90 -21.76
N GLU A 49 14.06 -0.46 -22.54
CA GLU A 49 14.22 0.59 -23.57
C GLU A 49 14.64 1.96 -23.00
N ASP A 50 14.43 2.18 -21.70
CA ASP A 50 14.89 3.36 -20.95
C ASP A 50 16.34 3.24 -20.42
N GLY A 51 17.03 2.13 -20.69
CA GLY A 51 18.37 1.84 -20.19
C GLY A 51 18.42 1.19 -18.80
N THR A 52 17.28 0.85 -18.18
CA THR A 52 17.23 0.20 -16.87
C THR A 52 17.64 -1.29 -16.98
N PRO A 53 18.70 -1.75 -16.27
CA PRO A 53 19.09 -3.15 -16.28
C PRO A 53 18.01 -4.06 -15.66
N PHE A 54 17.72 -5.19 -16.32
CA PHE A 54 16.72 -6.16 -15.88
C PHE A 54 17.42 -7.49 -15.51
N PRO A 55 17.74 -7.72 -14.21
CA PRO A 55 18.73 -8.72 -13.81
C PRO A 55 18.27 -10.18 -13.89
N THR A 56 17.03 -10.44 -14.31
CA THR A 56 16.45 -11.79 -14.46
C THR A 56 15.90 -11.95 -15.88
N THR A 57 16.47 -12.87 -16.65
CA THR A 57 16.16 -13.17 -18.06
C THR A 57 15.15 -14.33 -18.21
N CYS A 58 15.01 -15.19 -17.20
CA CYS A 58 13.98 -16.23 -17.14
C CYS A 58 13.14 -15.98 -15.89
N TYR A 59 11.86 -15.63 -16.08
CA TYR A 59 10.97 -15.20 -14.99
C TYR A 59 9.77 -16.14 -14.88
N LEU A 60 9.51 -16.69 -13.69
CA LEU A 60 8.37 -17.59 -13.44
C LEU A 60 7.08 -16.77 -13.33
N THR A 61 6.04 -17.14 -14.08
CA THR A 61 4.78 -16.37 -14.16
C THR A 61 3.55 -17.15 -13.72
N SER A 62 3.49 -18.48 -13.93
CA SER A 62 2.30 -19.27 -13.53
C SER A 62 2.04 -19.13 -12.03
N PRO A 63 0.84 -18.67 -11.60
CA PRO A 63 0.49 -18.56 -10.18
C PRO A 63 0.59 -19.89 -9.43
N GLU A 64 0.28 -21.00 -10.11
CA GLU A 64 0.37 -22.35 -9.57
C GLU A 64 1.83 -22.74 -9.28
N ALA A 65 2.72 -22.53 -10.24
CA ALA A 65 4.15 -22.77 -10.07
C ALA A 65 4.77 -21.84 -9.03
N VAL A 66 4.39 -20.55 -9.04
CA VAL A 66 4.88 -19.55 -8.08
C VAL A 66 4.46 -19.94 -6.66
N LYS A 67 3.19 -20.32 -6.45
CA LYS A 67 2.67 -20.75 -5.14
C LYS A 67 3.41 -21.98 -4.61
N ALA A 68 3.55 -23.03 -5.42
CA ALA A 68 4.21 -24.26 -5.01
C ALA A 68 5.69 -24.03 -4.64
N VAL A 69 6.39 -23.16 -5.39
CA VAL A 69 7.76 -22.75 -5.03
C VAL A 69 7.80 -21.90 -3.76
N SER A 70 6.83 -21.01 -3.56
CA SER A 70 6.77 -20.19 -2.34
C SER A 70 6.51 -21.02 -1.08
N HIS A 71 5.78 -22.14 -1.15
CA HIS A 71 5.70 -23.09 -0.04
C HIS A 71 7.07 -23.70 0.28
N VAL A 72 7.81 -24.17 -0.74
CA VAL A 72 9.16 -24.70 -0.58
C VAL A 72 10.14 -23.64 -0.02
N GLU A 73 10.00 -22.37 -0.38
CA GLU A 73 10.78 -21.29 0.24
C GLU A 73 10.39 -21.06 1.72
N ALA A 74 9.10 -21.09 2.05
CA ALA A 74 8.60 -20.93 3.42
C ALA A 74 9.00 -22.08 4.35
N ASP A 75 9.08 -23.30 3.83
CA ASP A 75 9.60 -24.49 4.54
C ASP A 75 11.12 -24.41 4.85
N GLY A 76 11.80 -23.33 4.46
CA GLY A 76 13.20 -23.08 4.77
C GLY A 76 14.19 -23.85 3.88
N ILE A 77 13.72 -24.51 2.83
CA ILE A 77 14.49 -25.40 1.94
C ILE A 77 15.68 -24.69 1.27
N MET A 78 15.61 -23.37 1.08
CA MET A 78 16.75 -22.59 0.60
C MET A 78 17.99 -22.74 1.51
N ARG A 79 17.82 -22.98 2.81
CA ARG A 79 18.95 -23.24 3.71
C ARG A 79 19.59 -24.60 3.41
N GLU A 80 18.78 -25.66 3.28
CA GLU A 80 19.23 -27.00 2.88
C GLU A 80 20.02 -26.97 1.56
N TYR A 81 19.52 -26.25 0.56
CA TYR A 81 20.18 -26.17 -0.75
C TYR A 81 21.47 -25.34 -0.73
N ASN A 82 21.56 -24.33 0.14
CA ASN A 82 22.83 -23.61 0.37
C ASN A 82 23.85 -24.47 1.14
N GLU A 83 23.41 -25.27 2.12
CA GLU A 83 24.26 -26.24 2.83
C GLU A 83 24.78 -27.31 1.84
N LEU A 84 23.90 -27.87 0.99
CA LEU A 84 24.28 -28.83 -0.05
C LEU A 84 25.29 -28.26 -1.06
N LEU A 85 25.12 -27.01 -1.53
CA LEU A 85 26.09 -26.36 -2.42
C LEU A 85 27.48 -26.14 -1.78
N GLN A 86 27.57 -26.12 -0.46
CA GLN A 86 28.84 -26.04 0.27
C GLN A 86 29.47 -27.42 0.49
N SER A 87 28.67 -28.48 0.64
CA SER A 87 29.15 -29.84 0.92
C SER A 87 29.37 -30.72 -0.32
N ASP A 88 28.64 -30.47 -1.41
CA ASP A 88 28.66 -31.28 -2.64
C ASP A 88 29.36 -30.54 -3.79
N GLU A 89 30.61 -30.92 -4.04
CA GLU A 89 31.46 -30.37 -5.09
C GLU A 89 30.95 -30.68 -6.51
N ASP A 90 30.19 -31.75 -6.73
CA ASP A 90 29.66 -32.08 -8.06
C ASP A 90 28.35 -31.34 -8.34
N LEU A 91 27.51 -31.12 -7.33
CA LEU A 91 26.37 -30.20 -7.40
C LEU A 91 26.83 -28.76 -7.67
N LYS A 92 27.86 -28.31 -6.98
CA LYS A 92 28.46 -26.99 -7.15
C LYS A 92 29.00 -26.77 -8.58
N LYS A 93 29.76 -27.73 -9.14
CA LYS A 93 30.21 -27.67 -10.56
C LYS A 93 29.03 -27.62 -11.54
N GLN A 94 27.95 -28.33 -11.27
CA GLN A 94 26.73 -28.26 -12.09
C GLN A 94 26.05 -26.90 -11.99
N TYR A 95 26.01 -26.28 -10.80
CA TYR A 95 25.47 -24.94 -10.59
C TYR A 95 26.34 -23.83 -11.21
N GLU A 96 27.68 -23.97 -11.19
CA GLU A 96 28.61 -23.12 -11.94
C GLU A 96 28.44 -23.26 -13.47
N ARG A 97 28.08 -24.45 -13.97
CA ARG A 97 27.75 -24.67 -15.38
C ARG A 97 26.38 -24.06 -15.74
N ALA A 98 25.39 -24.18 -14.86
CA ALA A 98 24.07 -23.54 -15.01
C ALA A 98 24.20 -22.02 -15.10
N HIS A 99 25.08 -21.42 -14.29
CA HIS A 99 25.45 -20.00 -14.32
C HIS A 99 26.03 -19.59 -15.68
N LYS A 100 27.02 -20.34 -16.19
CA LYS A 100 27.66 -20.04 -17.49
C LYS A 100 26.66 -20.11 -18.66
N TYR A 101 25.84 -21.16 -18.71
CA TYR A 101 24.77 -21.25 -19.71
C TYR A 101 23.75 -20.11 -19.61
N TYR A 102 23.47 -19.63 -18.42
CA TYR A 102 22.58 -18.49 -18.23
C TYR A 102 23.17 -17.20 -18.82
N LEU A 103 24.46 -16.94 -18.59
CA LEU A 103 25.16 -15.78 -19.16
C LEU A 103 25.24 -15.88 -20.68
N GLU A 104 25.60 -17.05 -21.24
CA GLU A 104 25.62 -17.29 -22.69
C GLU A 104 24.23 -17.07 -23.33
N PHE A 105 23.16 -17.57 -22.70
CA PHE A 105 21.79 -17.36 -23.18
C PHE A 105 21.37 -15.89 -23.13
N ARG A 106 21.76 -15.15 -22.09
CA ARG A 106 21.51 -13.72 -21.99
C ARG A 106 22.29 -12.95 -23.05
N HIS A 107 23.56 -13.26 -23.26
CA HIS A 107 24.41 -12.58 -24.25
C HIS A 107 23.81 -12.69 -25.66
N GLU A 108 23.40 -13.90 -26.07
CA GLU A 108 22.70 -14.12 -27.34
C GLU A 108 21.38 -13.34 -27.44
N LEU A 109 20.66 -13.17 -26.34
CA LEU A 109 19.45 -12.34 -26.29
C LEU A 109 19.76 -10.85 -26.40
N ALA A 110 20.78 -10.35 -25.68
CA ALA A 110 21.24 -8.97 -25.72
C ALA A 110 21.64 -8.56 -27.15
N VAL A 111 22.50 -9.37 -27.78
CA VAL A 111 22.94 -9.21 -29.17
C VAL A 111 21.77 -9.27 -30.15
N SER A 112 20.77 -10.12 -29.91
CA SER A 112 19.59 -10.24 -30.77
C SER A 112 18.61 -9.06 -30.66
N LEU A 113 18.63 -8.31 -29.56
CA LEU A 113 17.71 -7.18 -29.32
C LEU A 113 18.40 -5.81 -29.48
N GLY A 114 19.73 -5.76 -29.44
CA GLY A 114 20.50 -4.52 -29.36
C GLY A 114 20.58 -3.95 -27.94
N ASP A 115 20.25 -4.75 -26.93
CA ASP A 115 20.28 -4.34 -25.52
C ASP A 115 21.71 -4.37 -24.95
N SER A 116 22.03 -3.44 -24.04
CA SER A 116 23.25 -3.54 -23.23
C SER A 116 23.07 -4.54 -22.09
N GLU A 117 24.12 -5.30 -21.78
CA GLU A 117 24.18 -6.15 -20.58
C GLU A 117 25.38 -5.85 -19.67
N GLU A 118 26.14 -4.78 -19.94
CA GLU A 118 27.41 -4.47 -19.24
C GLU A 118 27.22 -4.44 -17.71
N HIS A 119 26.15 -3.78 -17.25
CA HIS A 119 25.77 -3.64 -15.85
C HIS A 119 25.39 -4.94 -15.13
N ILE A 120 25.14 -6.03 -15.88
CA ILE A 120 24.70 -7.33 -15.34
C ILE A 120 25.49 -8.52 -15.92
N SER A 121 26.62 -8.25 -16.59
CA SER A 121 27.43 -9.21 -17.34
C SER A 121 27.96 -10.41 -16.53
N GLN A 122 28.05 -10.28 -15.20
CA GLN A 122 28.44 -11.35 -14.27
C GLN A 122 27.30 -11.81 -13.34
N MET A 123 26.09 -11.25 -13.50
CA MET A 123 24.94 -11.52 -12.63
C MET A 123 24.00 -12.54 -13.29
N SER A 124 23.51 -13.52 -12.53
CA SER A 124 22.59 -14.53 -13.07
C SER A 124 21.44 -14.83 -12.11
N ALA A 125 20.47 -15.65 -12.55
CA ALA A 125 19.27 -15.97 -11.77
C ALA A 125 19.58 -16.55 -10.37
N GLY A 126 18.71 -16.23 -9.41
CA GLY A 126 18.62 -16.96 -8.13
C GLY A 126 19.85 -16.92 -7.23
N GLY A 127 20.85 -16.06 -7.47
CA GLY A 127 22.08 -15.99 -6.67
C GLY A 127 23.25 -16.86 -7.16
N MET A 128 23.07 -17.54 -8.30
CA MET A 128 24.12 -18.30 -8.99
C MET A 128 25.40 -17.48 -9.26
N PRO A 129 26.59 -18.11 -9.22
CA PRO A 129 26.84 -19.51 -8.83
C PRO A 129 27.08 -19.68 -7.33
N VAL A 130 27.05 -18.59 -6.55
CA VAL A 130 27.59 -18.58 -5.17
C VAL A 130 26.59 -19.12 -4.14
N ARG A 131 25.29 -18.85 -4.32
CA ARG A 131 24.24 -19.24 -3.36
C ARG A 131 22.88 -19.44 -4.02
N VAL A 132 21.95 -20.01 -3.27
CA VAL A 132 20.51 -19.96 -3.56
C VAL A 132 19.91 -18.76 -2.82
N LYS A 133 19.36 -17.81 -3.57
CA LYS A 133 18.67 -16.60 -3.07
C LYS A 133 17.16 -16.58 -3.43
N CYS A 134 16.76 -17.28 -4.49
CA CYS A 134 15.36 -17.35 -4.95
C CYS A 134 15.18 -18.59 -5.82
N LEU A 135 14.29 -19.48 -5.42
CA LEU A 135 13.95 -20.73 -6.10
C LEU A 135 13.12 -20.49 -7.36
N HIS A 136 12.25 -19.47 -7.40
CA HIS A 136 11.42 -19.17 -8.58
C HIS A 136 12.27 -18.89 -9.81
N ALA A 137 13.38 -18.17 -9.65
CA ALA A 137 14.30 -17.84 -10.73
C ALA A 137 15.11 -19.05 -11.24
N LEU A 138 15.42 -20.01 -10.37
CA LEU A 138 16.13 -21.25 -10.71
C LEU A 138 15.19 -22.24 -11.40
N LEU A 139 13.95 -22.37 -10.91
CA LEU A 139 12.90 -23.13 -11.58
C LEU A 139 12.57 -22.53 -12.96
N ALA A 140 12.46 -21.20 -13.06
CA ALA A 140 12.24 -20.54 -14.34
C ALA A 140 13.35 -20.86 -15.36
N GLN A 141 14.62 -20.90 -14.94
CA GLN A 141 15.70 -21.34 -15.82
C GLN A 141 15.50 -22.80 -16.27
N THR A 142 15.19 -23.72 -15.35
CA THR A 142 14.92 -25.13 -15.67
C THR A 142 13.78 -25.30 -16.66
N LEU A 143 12.67 -24.56 -16.48
CA LEU A 143 11.51 -24.64 -17.37
C LEU A 143 11.80 -24.07 -18.77
N VAL A 144 12.60 -23.01 -18.87
CA VAL A 144 12.94 -22.34 -20.15
C VAL A 144 14.07 -23.04 -20.91
N MET A 145 15.08 -23.54 -20.21
CA MET A 145 16.29 -24.13 -20.81
C MET A 145 16.27 -25.67 -20.85
N GLY A 146 15.41 -26.31 -20.05
CA GLY A 146 15.23 -27.76 -19.98
C GLY A 146 15.75 -28.40 -18.68
N LYS A 147 15.16 -29.54 -18.30
CA LYS A 147 15.60 -30.36 -17.15
C LYS A 147 17.06 -30.78 -17.34
N GLY A 148 17.88 -30.64 -16.31
CA GLY A 148 19.32 -30.91 -16.33
C GLY A 148 20.20 -29.68 -16.62
N VAL A 149 19.62 -28.49 -16.85
CA VAL A 149 20.40 -27.25 -17.03
C VAL A 149 20.71 -26.57 -15.70
N ASN A 150 19.79 -26.58 -14.74
CA ASN A 150 20.01 -26.03 -13.40
C ASN A 150 19.64 -27.08 -12.34
N PRO A 151 20.62 -27.66 -11.63
CA PRO A 151 20.36 -28.80 -10.75
C PRO A 151 19.47 -28.43 -9.56
N ILE A 152 19.57 -27.19 -9.04
CA ILE A 152 18.68 -26.72 -7.97
C ILE A 152 17.27 -26.51 -8.50
N GLY A 153 17.11 -25.94 -9.70
CA GLY A 153 15.80 -25.81 -10.35
C GLY A 153 15.15 -27.17 -10.66
N ASP A 154 15.95 -28.19 -11.01
CA ASP A 154 15.51 -29.57 -11.17
C ASP A 154 15.06 -30.21 -9.85
N MET A 155 15.79 -29.96 -8.75
CA MET A 155 15.42 -30.41 -7.40
C MET A 155 14.14 -29.75 -6.89
N VAL A 156 13.96 -28.44 -7.15
CA VAL A 156 12.70 -27.73 -6.88
C VAL A 156 11.57 -28.36 -7.67
N LEU A 157 11.74 -28.58 -8.98
CA LEU A 157 10.72 -29.16 -9.85
C LEU A 157 10.28 -30.56 -9.40
N GLU A 158 11.19 -31.40 -8.92
CA GLU A 158 10.85 -32.72 -8.38
C GLU A 158 10.17 -32.61 -6.99
N ARG A 159 10.56 -31.63 -6.15
CA ARG A 159 9.98 -31.43 -4.80
C ARG A 159 8.56 -30.88 -4.85
N ILE A 160 8.24 -29.99 -5.80
CA ILE A 160 6.89 -29.40 -5.95
C ILE A 160 5.91 -30.28 -6.75
N LYS A 161 6.35 -31.43 -7.26
CA LYS A 161 5.64 -32.23 -8.29
C LYS A 161 4.18 -32.55 -7.97
N ASP A 162 3.87 -32.84 -6.71
CA ASP A 162 2.51 -33.15 -6.28
C ASP A 162 1.58 -31.91 -6.32
N GLU A 163 2.13 -30.72 -6.02
CA GLU A 163 1.43 -29.44 -6.09
C GLU A 163 1.39 -28.87 -7.53
N PHE A 164 2.50 -28.97 -8.26
CA PHE A 164 2.69 -28.45 -9.61
C PHE A 164 3.57 -29.38 -10.45
N ASP A 165 3.02 -29.89 -11.55
CA ASP A 165 3.77 -30.58 -12.62
C ASP A 165 3.49 -29.84 -13.94
N PRO A 166 4.50 -29.36 -14.69
CA PRO A 166 4.28 -28.67 -15.97
C PRO A 166 3.56 -29.54 -17.03
N ASN A 167 3.56 -30.87 -16.86
CA ASN A 167 2.88 -31.83 -17.72
C ASN A 167 1.39 -32.04 -17.34
N VAL A 168 0.91 -31.45 -16.24
CA VAL A 168 -0.48 -31.56 -15.77
C VAL A 168 -1.09 -30.16 -15.67
N CYS A 169 -2.17 -29.90 -16.42
CA CYS A 169 -2.82 -28.60 -16.35
C CYS A 169 -3.47 -28.39 -14.98
N ARG A 170 -3.02 -27.38 -14.25
CA ARG A 170 -3.64 -26.88 -13.01
C ARG A 170 -4.06 -25.40 -13.07
N CYS A 171 -3.99 -24.78 -14.25
CA CYS A 171 -4.23 -23.35 -14.42
C CYS A 171 -5.63 -22.92 -13.94
N THR A 172 -5.64 -22.05 -12.94
CA THR A 172 -6.80 -21.71 -12.09
C THR A 172 -7.80 -20.73 -12.72
N THR A 173 -7.37 -19.91 -13.68
CA THR A 173 -8.24 -18.99 -14.44
C THR A 173 -8.82 -19.67 -15.69
N PRO A 174 -10.11 -19.53 -16.04
CA PRO A 174 -10.63 -20.02 -17.33
C PRO A 174 -9.94 -19.38 -18.54
N TRP A 175 -9.86 -20.09 -19.67
CA TRP A 175 -9.44 -19.54 -20.97
C TRP A 175 -10.71 -19.36 -21.80
N SER A 176 -11.10 -18.12 -22.06
CA SER A 176 -12.21 -17.78 -22.96
C SER A 176 -11.63 -17.41 -24.31
N ASP A 177 -11.82 -18.26 -25.32
CA ASP A 177 -11.39 -18.00 -26.70
C ASP A 177 -12.35 -17.05 -27.46
N ASP A 178 -13.46 -16.63 -26.84
CA ASP A 178 -14.55 -15.86 -27.45
C ASP A 178 -14.29 -14.34 -27.56
N ALA A 179 -13.03 -13.93 -27.80
CA ALA A 179 -12.67 -12.52 -28.03
C ALA A 179 -12.77 -12.08 -29.50
N TYR A 180 -13.37 -12.89 -30.38
CA TYR A 180 -13.51 -12.63 -31.81
C TYR A 180 -14.92 -12.96 -32.33
N ALA A 181 -15.90 -12.14 -31.98
CA ALA A 181 -17.15 -12.00 -32.72
C ALA A 181 -17.48 -10.50 -32.88
N THR A 182 -17.39 -10.01 -34.11
CA THR A 182 -17.60 -8.61 -34.48
C THR A 182 -19.09 -8.24 -34.53
N GLU A 183 -19.38 -7.00 -34.11
CA GLU A 183 -20.47 -6.11 -34.55
C GLU A 183 -21.76 -6.72 -35.13
N THR A 184 -22.90 -6.37 -34.52
CA THR A 184 -24.02 -5.82 -35.29
C THR A 184 -24.92 -4.96 -34.41
N GLU A 185 -24.94 -3.65 -34.68
CA GLU A 185 -26.06 -2.80 -34.25
C GLU A 185 -27.32 -3.22 -35.01
N VAL A 186 -28.47 -3.26 -34.33
CA VAL A 186 -29.78 -3.28 -34.99
C VAL A 186 -30.63 -2.18 -34.36
N VAL A 187 -30.76 -1.09 -35.10
CA VAL A 187 -31.75 -0.03 -34.87
C VAL A 187 -33.13 -0.59 -35.22
N VAL A 188 -34.14 -0.36 -34.37
CA VAL A 188 -35.56 -0.41 -34.76
C VAL A 188 -36.28 0.76 -34.09
N GLU A 189 -37.12 1.44 -34.87
CA GLU A 189 -37.78 2.70 -34.54
C GLU A 189 -39.09 2.52 -33.73
N ASP A 190 -39.63 3.64 -33.25
CA ASP A 190 -40.96 3.76 -32.63
C ASP A 190 -42.09 3.23 -33.54
N GLU A 191 -43.12 2.61 -32.94
CA GLU A 191 -44.51 2.73 -33.44
C GLU A 191 -45.56 2.56 -32.33
N THR A 192 -46.81 2.97 -32.61
CA THR A 192 -47.73 3.57 -31.62
C THR A 192 -48.92 2.72 -31.14
N ASP A 193 -49.51 3.18 -30.03
CA ASP A 193 -50.95 3.08 -29.64
C ASP A 193 -51.67 1.71 -29.48
N ALA A 194 -51.76 1.30 -28.20
CA ALA A 194 -53.01 1.12 -27.44
C ALA A 194 -54.24 0.37 -28.02
N LYS A 195 -54.61 -0.79 -27.42
CA LYS A 195 -55.79 -0.97 -26.51
C LYS A 195 -56.17 -2.44 -26.20
N ASP A 196 -56.71 -2.65 -24.98
CA ASP A 196 -57.74 -3.64 -24.56
C ASP A 196 -57.61 -5.13 -24.98
N LYS A 197 -57.62 -6.16 -24.12
CA LYS A 197 -58.44 -6.40 -22.89
C LYS A 197 -58.17 -7.81 -22.31
N ILE A 198 -58.34 -7.98 -20.97
CA ILE A 198 -58.87 -9.18 -20.24
C ILE A 198 -58.15 -10.53 -20.52
N ALA A 199 -57.65 -11.34 -19.57
CA ALA A 199 -57.41 -11.32 -18.11
C ALA A 199 -56.41 -12.49 -17.83
N GLU A 200 -56.18 -13.10 -16.66
CA GLU A 200 -56.73 -13.03 -15.30
C GLU A 200 -55.68 -13.58 -14.31
N GLY A 201 -55.67 -13.17 -13.04
CA GLY A 201 -54.72 -13.69 -12.04
C GLY A 201 -54.41 -12.74 -10.89
N GLU A 202 -54.91 -13.05 -9.70
CA GLU A 202 -54.67 -12.29 -8.47
C GLU A 202 -53.21 -12.44 -8.01
N ALA A 203 -52.48 -11.32 -7.97
CA ALA A 203 -51.23 -11.20 -7.22
C ALA A 203 -51.35 -9.99 -6.27
N VAL A 204 -51.28 -10.28 -4.97
CA VAL A 204 -51.35 -9.26 -3.91
C VAL A 204 -50.18 -8.28 -4.10
N LYS A 205 -50.48 -7.03 -4.46
CA LYS A 205 -49.48 -5.96 -4.41
C LYS A 205 -49.17 -5.66 -2.95
N SER A 206 -48.07 -6.22 -2.44
CA SER A 206 -47.39 -5.63 -1.29
C SER A 206 -46.81 -4.30 -1.74
N GLU A 207 -47.50 -3.20 -1.44
CA GLU A 207 -46.88 -1.87 -1.46
C GLU A 207 -45.85 -1.82 -0.33
N THR A 208 -44.64 -2.34 -0.61
CA THR A 208 -43.45 -1.99 0.15
C THR A 208 -43.17 -0.53 -0.12
N THR A 209 -43.78 0.34 0.69
CA THR A 209 -43.32 1.70 0.89
C THR A 209 -41.87 1.59 1.38
N THR A 210 -40.91 1.77 0.47
CA THR A 210 -39.52 1.98 0.85
C THR A 210 -39.48 3.29 1.61
N CYS A 211 -39.43 3.21 2.95
CA CYS A 211 -39.05 4.35 3.77
C CYS A 211 -37.72 4.88 3.22
N ALA A 212 -37.71 6.12 2.76
CA ALA A 212 -36.48 6.76 2.30
C ALA A 212 -35.47 6.71 3.45
N GLU A 213 -34.28 6.18 3.17
CA GLU A 213 -33.24 6.01 4.17
C GLU A 213 -32.91 7.37 4.80
N LYS A 214 -32.86 7.44 6.14
CA LYS A 214 -32.46 8.66 6.82
C LYS A 214 -31.00 8.95 6.49
N THR A 215 -30.75 10.06 5.80
CA THR A 215 -29.41 10.55 5.47
C THR A 215 -29.19 11.96 5.97
N VAL A 216 -27.93 12.29 6.25
CA VAL A 216 -27.44 13.66 6.50
C VAL A 216 -26.28 13.96 5.56
N GLN A 217 -26.16 15.18 5.06
CA GLN A 217 -25.00 15.60 4.26
C GLN A 217 -24.08 16.46 5.12
N VAL A 218 -22.83 16.06 5.31
CA VAL A 218 -21.92 16.70 6.27
C VAL A 218 -20.57 17.01 5.64
N ALA A 219 -19.94 18.09 6.12
CA ALA A 219 -18.55 18.40 5.82
C ALA A 219 -17.65 18.13 7.03
N ALA A 220 -16.52 17.47 6.78
CA ALA A 220 -15.43 17.34 7.73
C ALA A 220 -14.22 18.12 7.21
N ILE A 221 -13.60 18.90 8.10
CA ILE A 221 -12.30 19.53 7.86
C ILE A 221 -11.34 19.01 8.91
N ASP A 222 -10.18 18.53 8.46
CA ASP A 222 -9.07 18.07 9.28
C ASP A 222 -7.87 18.98 9.03
N CYS A 223 -7.39 19.67 10.07
CA CYS A 223 -6.23 20.56 10.04
C CYS A 223 -5.10 20.00 10.91
N GLY A 224 -4.21 19.25 10.27
CA GLY A 224 -3.01 18.70 10.90
C GLY A 224 -1.75 19.52 10.62
N THR A 225 -0.65 19.09 11.25
CA THR A 225 0.68 19.73 11.19
C THR A 225 1.23 19.95 9.78
N ASN A 226 1.03 19.01 8.85
CA ASN A 226 1.57 19.13 7.49
C ASN A 226 0.52 19.55 6.45
N SER A 227 -0.74 19.14 6.62
CA SER A 227 -1.79 19.30 5.61
C SER A 227 -3.15 19.57 6.23
N ILE A 228 -3.95 20.37 5.53
CA ILE A 228 -5.37 20.54 5.77
C ILE A 228 -6.17 19.76 4.70
N ARG A 229 -7.31 19.18 5.09
CA ARG A 229 -8.14 18.34 4.24
C ARG A 229 -9.63 18.70 4.39
N LEU A 230 -10.39 18.61 3.30
CA LEU A 230 -11.85 18.73 3.28
C LEU A 230 -12.45 17.45 2.68
N LYS A 231 -13.58 17.01 3.24
CA LYS A 231 -14.46 15.98 2.67
C LYS A 231 -15.92 16.41 2.84
N ILE A 232 -16.76 16.17 1.84
CA ILE A 232 -18.21 16.30 1.95
C ILE A 232 -18.83 14.95 1.60
N ALA A 233 -19.65 14.39 2.49
CA ALA A 233 -20.27 13.09 2.31
C ALA A 233 -21.71 13.06 2.79
N GLN A 234 -22.52 12.22 2.15
CA GLN A 234 -23.81 11.79 2.65
C GLN A 234 -23.58 10.62 3.61
N VAL A 235 -24.06 10.71 4.85
CA VAL A 235 -23.94 9.67 5.88
C VAL A 235 -25.33 9.13 6.22
N SER A 236 -25.41 7.81 6.43
CA SER A 236 -26.63 7.08 6.77
C SER A 236 -26.36 6.05 7.87
N GLU A 237 -27.37 5.24 8.22
CA GLU A 237 -27.19 4.09 9.10
C GLU A 237 -26.33 2.98 8.47
N HIS A 238 -26.30 2.89 7.13
CA HIS A 238 -25.58 1.86 6.38
C HIS A 238 -24.14 2.25 6.00
N GLY A 239 -23.77 3.53 6.04
CA GLY A 239 -22.40 3.96 5.77
C GLY A 239 -22.25 5.44 5.46
N MET A 240 -21.24 5.76 4.64
CA MET A 240 -21.06 7.08 4.04
C MET A 240 -20.83 6.95 2.54
N LYS A 241 -21.25 7.96 1.78
CA LYS A 241 -20.99 8.11 0.35
C LYS A 241 -20.44 9.50 0.07
N ASP A 242 -19.28 9.55 -0.57
CA ASP A 242 -18.62 10.81 -0.93
C ASP A 242 -19.47 11.62 -1.92
N ILE A 243 -19.63 12.92 -1.64
CA ILE A 243 -20.27 13.92 -2.51
C ILE A 243 -19.18 14.80 -3.13
N VAL A 244 -18.25 15.27 -2.30
CA VAL A 244 -16.96 15.83 -2.74
C VAL A 244 -15.87 14.89 -2.22
N PRO A 245 -15.06 14.30 -3.11
CA PRO A 245 -13.96 13.43 -2.71
C PRO A 245 -12.92 14.23 -1.90
N ARG A 246 -12.08 13.52 -1.15
CA ARG A 246 -11.05 14.12 -0.29
C ARG A 246 -10.19 15.16 -1.04
N MET A 247 -10.35 16.42 -0.66
CA MET A 247 -9.44 17.50 -1.05
C MET A 247 -8.30 17.59 -0.04
N LEU A 248 -7.06 17.70 -0.51
CA LEU A 248 -5.86 17.80 0.33
C LEU A 248 -5.00 19.00 -0.10
N ARG A 249 -4.59 19.81 0.87
CA ARG A 249 -3.63 20.90 0.68
C ARG A 249 -2.49 20.76 1.68
N VAL A 250 -1.25 20.74 1.20
CA VAL A 250 -0.05 20.67 2.06
C VAL A 250 0.38 22.09 2.40
N VAL A 251 -0.02 22.52 3.60
CA VAL A 251 0.11 23.90 4.10
C VAL A 251 1.29 24.09 5.05
N ARG A 252 1.83 22.99 5.61
CA ARG A 252 2.91 23.01 6.62
C ARG A 252 2.62 23.97 7.78
N LEU A 253 1.39 23.95 8.31
CA LEU A 253 0.98 24.80 9.44
C LEU A 253 1.92 24.64 10.64
N GLY A 254 2.43 23.43 10.83
CA GLY A 254 3.34 23.04 11.91
C GLY A 254 4.81 23.43 11.79
N GLN A 255 5.22 24.13 10.72
CA GLN A 255 6.64 24.42 10.50
C GLN A 255 7.22 25.25 11.65
N GLY A 256 8.34 24.79 12.22
CA GLY A 256 9.05 25.49 13.29
C GLY A 256 8.31 25.57 14.63
N ILE A 257 7.13 24.96 14.79
CA ILE A 257 6.38 25.00 16.07
C ILE A 257 7.15 24.27 17.18
N ASP A 258 7.90 23.22 16.86
CA ASP A 258 8.62 22.43 17.86
C ASP A 258 9.68 23.25 18.62
N GLU A 259 10.26 24.26 17.97
CA GLU A 259 11.23 25.20 18.54
C GLU A 259 10.57 26.50 19.03
N THR A 260 9.65 27.06 18.24
CA THR A 260 9.10 28.41 18.49
C THR A 260 7.82 28.44 19.32
N HIS A 261 7.15 27.28 19.49
CA HIS A 261 5.81 27.14 20.07
C HIS A 261 4.73 28.03 19.43
N ARG A 262 4.92 28.47 18.19
CA ARG A 262 4.04 29.47 17.53
C ARG A 262 3.89 29.19 16.05
N PHE A 263 2.71 29.47 15.50
CA PHE A 263 2.50 29.50 14.07
C PHE A 263 3.31 30.63 13.43
N ALA A 264 4.02 30.31 12.34
CA ALA A 264 4.66 31.29 11.47
C ALA A 264 3.62 31.98 10.56
N ASP A 265 3.81 33.28 10.29
CA ASP A 265 2.85 34.10 9.54
C ASP A 265 2.61 33.58 8.10
N ASP A 266 3.66 33.09 7.44
CA ASP A 266 3.58 32.49 6.10
C ASP A 266 2.86 31.12 6.10
N ALA A 267 2.87 30.42 7.23
CA ALA A 267 2.10 29.18 7.41
C ALA A 267 0.61 29.48 7.61
N LEU A 268 0.28 30.54 8.35
CA LEU A 268 -1.11 31.00 8.50
C LEU A 268 -1.69 31.46 7.15
N GLU A 269 -0.91 32.15 6.32
CA GLU A 269 -1.41 32.62 5.02
C GLU A 269 -1.68 31.46 4.04
N ARG A 270 -0.81 30.44 3.97
CA ARG A 270 -1.12 29.22 3.19
C ARG A 270 -2.37 28.48 3.68
N VAL A 271 -2.66 28.55 4.98
CA VAL A 271 -3.90 28.00 5.55
C VAL A 271 -5.11 28.87 5.21
N ARG A 272 -4.96 30.20 5.16
CA ARG A 272 -6.00 31.12 4.66
C ARG A 272 -6.36 30.80 3.22
N GLU A 273 -5.38 30.68 2.33
CA GLU A 273 -5.60 30.35 0.91
C GLU A 273 -6.39 29.03 0.76
N ALA A 274 -5.99 27.99 1.50
CA ALA A 274 -6.69 26.69 1.50
C ALA A 274 -8.10 26.78 2.10
N ALA A 275 -8.30 27.54 3.18
CA ALA A 275 -9.61 27.75 3.78
C ALA A 275 -10.55 28.54 2.86
N HIS A 276 -10.03 29.54 2.13
CA HIS A 276 -10.78 30.28 1.13
C HIS A 276 -11.25 29.37 -0.02
N GLU A 277 -10.40 28.45 -0.49
CA GLU A 277 -10.79 27.44 -1.48
C GLU A 277 -11.90 26.52 -0.94
N PHE A 278 -11.75 26.02 0.30
CA PHE A 278 -12.76 25.18 0.95
C PHE A 278 -14.09 25.93 1.14
N ALA A 279 -14.05 27.23 1.42
CA ALA A 279 -15.23 28.09 1.53
C ALA A 279 -15.96 28.26 0.18
N GLN A 280 -15.28 28.11 -0.97
CA GLN A 280 -15.93 28.10 -2.28
C GLN A 280 -16.66 26.78 -2.51
N VAL A 281 -16.00 25.64 -2.26
CA VAL A 281 -16.59 24.30 -2.38
C VAL A 281 -17.80 24.11 -1.46
N LEU A 282 -17.73 24.60 -0.21
CA LEU A 282 -18.85 24.55 0.74
C LEU A 282 -20.06 25.40 0.33
N LYS A 283 -19.89 26.40 -0.54
CA LYS A 283 -21.02 27.18 -1.11
C LYS A 283 -21.70 26.43 -2.26
N GLU A 284 -20.96 25.63 -3.02
CA GLU A 284 -21.49 24.81 -4.12
C GLU A 284 -22.20 23.55 -3.61
N HIS A 285 -21.79 23.04 -2.44
CA HIS A 285 -22.34 21.82 -1.83
C HIS A 285 -22.93 22.12 -0.43
N PRO A 286 -24.21 22.52 -0.32
CA PRO A 286 -24.87 22.75 0.96
C PRO A 286 -24.78 21.53 1.88
N VAL A 287 -24.48 21.74 3.17
CA VAL A 287 -24.39 20.68 4.17
C VAL A 287 -25.28 20.97 5.38
N ASP A 288 -25.74 19.90 6.03
CA ASP A 288 -26.48 19.95 7.29
C ASP A 288 -25.61 20.43 8.46
N ALA A 289 -24.30 20.13 8.42
CA ALA A 289 -23.31 20.62 9.38
C ALA A 289 -21.88 20.55 8.82
N ILE A 290 -21.00 21.34 9.45
CA ILE A 290 -19.54 21.31 9.25
C ILE A 290 -18.91 21.02 10.61
N ARG A 291 -17.95 20.09 10.68
CA ARG A 291 -17.04 19.94 11.85
C ARG A 291 -15.61 20.18 11.39
N PHE A 292 -14.99 21.22 11.95
CA PHE A 292 -13.58 21.53 11.75
C PHE A 292 -12.80 21.02 12.95
N VAL A 293 -11.86 20.11 12.72
CA VAL A 293 -10.92 19.60 13.73
C VAL A 293 -9.53 20.16 13.47
N ALA A 294 -8.85 20.58 14.53
CA ALA A 294 -7.46 20.99 14.52
C ALA A 294 -6.64 20.14 15.51
N THR A 295 -5.45 19.70 15.11
CA THR A 295 -4.69 18.68 15.86
C THR A 295 -3.38 19.18 16.45
N SER A 296 -2.33 18.34 16.51
CA SER A 296 -1.07 18.58 17.24
C SER A 296 -0.48 19.98 17.05
N ALA A 297 -0.41 20.49 15.81
CA ALA A 297 0.15 21.81 15.55
C ALA A 297 -0.57 22.95 16.30
N THR A 298 -1.90 22.85 16.43
CA THR A 298 -2.76 23.84 17.08
C THR A 298 -2.86 23.62 18.59
N ARG A 299 -2.57 22.40 19.08
CA ARG A 299 -2.35 22.14 20.51
C ARG A 299 -1.07 22.82 21.01
N ASP A 300 -0.03 22.82 20.18
CA ASP A 300 1.33 23.26 20.54
C ASP A 300 1.55 24.78 20.34
N ALA A 301 0.68 25.47 19.58
CA ALA A 301 0.84 26.88 19.24
C ALA A 301 0.22 27.84 20.28
N GLU A 302 1.05 28.69 20.89
CA GLU A 302 0.64 29.76 21.82
C GLU A 302 -0.23 30.86 21.17
N ASN A 303 -0.20 30.98 19.84
CA ASN A 303 -0.94 31.98 19.06
C ASN A 303 -2.09 31.39 18.26
N ARG A 304 -2.58 30.21 18.66
CA ARG A 304 -3.66 29.48 17.98
C ARG A 304 -4.96 30.28 17.83
N GLU A 305 -5.24 31.23 18.71
CA GLU A 305 -6.43 32.06 18.67
C GLU A 305 -6.49 32.94 17.41
N ILE A 306 -5.33 33.26 16.80
CA ILE A 306 -5.24 33.94 15.50
C ILE A 306 -5.78 33.02 14.39
N PHE A 307 -5.36 31.76 14.39
CA PHE A 307 -5.83 30.73 13.47
C PHE A 307 -7.32 30.41 13.69
N GLU A 308 -7.76 30.27 14.94
CA GLU A 308 -9.17 30.02 15.25
C GLU A 308 -10.08 31.14 14.73
N GLN A 309 -9.72 32.40 14.95
CA GLN A 309 -10.50 33.54 14.44
C GLN A 309 -10.48 33.59 12.90
N MET A 310 -9.33 33.33 12.28
CA MET A 310 -9.21 33.25 10.82
C MET A 310 -10.15 32.21 10.21
N MET A 311 -10.31 31.02 10.84
CA MET A 311 -11.24 30.00 10.34
C MET A 311 -12.71 30.37 10.59
N ILE A 312 -13.03 31.11 11.66
CA ILE A 312 -14.37 31.68 11.85
C ILE A 312 -14.68 32.68 10.73
N ASP A 313 -13.73 33.53 10.36
CA ASP A 313 -13.93 34.59 9.37
C ASP A 313 -14.04 34.04 7.94
N GLU A 314 -13.24 33.03 7.57
CA GLU A 314 -13.24 32.43 6.21
C GLU A 314 -14.34 31.35 6.03
N LEU A 315 -14.60 30.52 7.05
CA LEU A 315 -15.46 29.32 6.96
C LEU A 315 -16.75 29.40 7.81
N GLY A 316 -16.88 30.39 8.70
CA GLY A 316 -18.01 30.49 9.63
C GLY A 316 -17.98 29.49 10.80
N VAL A 317 -16.87 28.76 10.99
CA VAL A 317 -16.76 27.65 11.96
C VAL A 317 -15.50 27.82 12.80
N ARG A 318 -15.63 27.73 14.14
CA ARG A 318 -14.47 27.68 15.04
C ARG A 318 -13.82 26.28 14.98
N PRO A 319 -12.51 26.16 14.79
CA PRO A 319 -11.80 24.89 14.90
C PRO A 319 -11.93 24.27 16.29
N GLU A 320 -12.28 23.00 16.34
CA GLU A 320 -12.20 22.18 17.56
C GLU A 320 -10.77 21.68 17.72
N VAL A 321 -10.03 22.24 18.69
CA VAL A 321 -8.68 21.76 19.04
C VAL A 321 -8.83 20.50 19.91
N ILE A 322 -8.93 19.34 19.28
CA ILE A 322 -9.23 18.08 19.96
C ILE A 322 -8.03 17.53 20.74
N SER A 323 -8.32 16.74 21.78
CA SER A 323 -7.28 15.98 22.49
C SER A 323 -6.69 14.86 21.63
N GLY A 324 -5.44 14.47 21.87
CA GLY A 324 -4.82 13.33 21.16
C GLY A 324 -5.56 11.99 21.37
N THR A 325 -6.29 11.83 22.49
CA THR A 325 -7.14 10.65 22.73
C THR A 325 -8.41 10.68 21.87
N GLU A 326 -8.97 11.85 21.59
CA GLU A 326 -10.11 11.99 20.67
C GLU A 326 -9.67 11.84 19.21
N GLU A 327 -8.50 12.39 18.84
CA GLU A 327 -7.86 12.21 17.54
C GLU A 327 -7.66 10.73 17.24
N ALA A 328 -7.03 10.00 18.17
CA ALA A 328 -6.89 8.55 18.15
C ALA A 328 -8.22 7.81 17.94
N ALA A 329 -9.27 8.17 18.71
CA ALA A 329 -10.56 7.50 18.61
C ALA A 329 -11.26 7.74 17.26
N LEU A 330 -11.13 8.94 16.69
CA LEU A 330 -11.66 9.28 15.37
C LEU A 330 -10.85 8.61 14.25
N SER A 331 -9.52 8.62 14.31
CA SER A 331 -8.66 7.91 13.35
C SER A 331 -8.95 6.42 13.33
N PHE A 332 -9.14 5.78 14.50
CA PHE A 332 -9.53 4.39 14.59
C PHE A 332 -10.93 4.13 14.00
N LEU A 333 -11.90 5.01 14.26
CA LEU A 333 -13.24 4.92 13.68
C LEU A 333 -13.19 5.00 12.13
N GLY A 334 -12.41 5.92 11.58
CA GLY A 334 -12.22 6.04 10.13
C GLY A 334 -11.56 4.80 9.54
N ALA A 335 -10.40 4.42 10.04
CA ALA A 335 -9.59 3.30 9.55
C ALA A 335 -10.33 1.95 9.61
N THR A 336 -11.10 1.69 10.68
CA THR A 336 -11.84 0.43 10.85
C THR A 336 -13.24 0.42 10.24
N SER A 337 -13.69 1.52 9.62
CA SER A 337 -15.01 1.61 8.99
C SER A 337 -15.11 0.89 7.64
N VAL A 338 -14.00 0.79 6.92
CA VAL A 338 -13.90 0.20 5.57
C VAL A 338 -13.31 -1.21 5.56
N VAL A 339 -12.71 -1.65 6.67
CA VAL A 339 -12.08 -2.96 6.79
C VAL A 339 -13.12 -4.08 6.67
N SER A 340 -12.92 -4.97 5.69
CA SER A 340 -13.65 -6.23 5.57
C SER A 340 -13.41 -7.08 6.82
N ARG A 341 -14.47 -7.30 7.61
CA ARG A 341 -14.40 -7.93 8.95
C ARG A 341 -13.98 -9.39 8.90
N ASP A 342 -14.11 -10.02 7.74
CA ASP A 342 -13.84 -11.44 7.53
C ASP A 342 -12.39 -11.70 7.05
N GLU A 343 -11.61 -10.64 6.76
CA GLU A 343 -10.27 -10.74 6.14
C GLU A 343 -9.10 -10.40 7.08
N LEU A 344 -9.34 -9.61 8.14
CA LEU A 344 -8.31 -9.17 9.10
C LEU A 344 -8.62 -9.67 10.51
N GLN A 345 -7.61 -10.22 11.18
CA GLN A 345 -7.73 -10.76 12.54
C GLN A 345 -7.63 -9.64 13.59
N PRO A 346 -8.61 -9.48 14.50
CA PRO A 346 -8.52 -8.57 15.65
C PRO A 346 -7.68 -9.18 16.80
N PRO A 347 -7.16 -8.37 17.76
CA PRO A 347 -7.25 -6.91 17.82
C PRO A 347 -6.53 -6.18 16.69
N TYR A 348 -7.19 -5.16 16.16
CA TYR A 348 -6.60 -4.20 15.24
C TYR A 348 -5.82 -3.15 16.04
N LEU A 349 -4.58 -2.86 15.64
CA LEU A 349 -3.86 -1.68 16.11
C LEU A 349 -3.76 -0.68 14.96
N VAL A 350 -4.49 0.43 15.09
CA VAL A 350 -4.37 1.56 14.16
C VAL A 350 -3.20 2.43 14.59
N VAL A 351 -2.34 2.77 13.63
CA VAL A 351 -1.25 3.74 13.78
C VAL A 351 -1.51 4.90 12.83
N ASP A 352 -1.85 6.07 13.37
CA ASP A 352 -1.91 7.31 12.59
C ASP A 352 -0.56 8.02 12.70
N LEU A 353 0.17 8.14 11.58
CA LEU A 353 1.50 8.76 11.57
C LEU A 353 1.39 10.17 10.94
N GLY A 354 1.16 11.15 11.81
CA GLY A 354 0.96 12.54 11.45
C GLY A 354 2.25 13.33 11.20
N GLY A 355 2.10 14.66 11.17
CA GLY A 355 3.23 15.58 11.08
C GLY A 355 3.84 15.94 12.45
N GLY A 356 3.00 16.14 13.46
CA GLY A 356 3.40 16.54 14.81
C GLY A 356 3.15 15.47 15.90
N SER A 357 2.20 14.58 15.67
CA SER A 357 1.90 13.45 16.57
C SER A 357 1.78 12.13 15.81
N THR A 358 1.79 11.04 16.56
CA THR A 358 1.55 9.67 16.10
C THR A 358 0.70 8.95 17.12
N GLU A 359 -0.48 8.50 16.72
CA GLU A 359 -1.46 7.86 17.58
C GLU A 359 -1.36 6.34 17.47
N LEU A 360 -1.34 5.64 18.61
CA LEU A 360 -1.45 4.19 18.72
C LEU A 360 -2.80 3.83 19.33
N VAL A 361 -3.61 3.04 18.62
CA VAL A 361 -5.00 2.78 19.02
C VAL A 361 -5.33 1.31 18.87
N LEU A 362 -5.51 0.61 20.00
CA LEU A 362 -5.83 -0.80 20.05
C LEU A 362 -7.35 -0.99 20.12
N GLY A 363 -7.89 -1.79 19.21
CA GLY A 363 -9.29 -2.24 19.21
C GLY A 363 -9.58 -3.35 20.21
N GLY A 364 -10.82 -3.82 20.20
CA GLY A 364 -11.22 -5.04 20.90
C GLY A 364 -10.70 -6.30 20.23
N ASP A 365 -10.75 -7.42 20.96
CA ASP A 365 -10.40 -8.76 20.49
C ASP A 365 -11.49 -9.43 19.65
N GLY A 366 -12.72 -8.91 19.67
CA GLY A 366 -13.89 -9.51 19.04
C GLY A 366 -14.70 -10.39 19.99
N ASP A 367 -14.10 -10.84 21.10
CA ASP A 367 -14.71 -11.76 22.08
C ASP A 367 -15.19 -11.02 23.34
N CYS A 368 -14.26 -10.36 24.05
CA CYS A 368 -14.55 -9.60 25.27
C CYS A 368 -14.95 -8.16 24.96
N LEU A 369 -14.40 -7.59 23.89
CA LEU A 369 -14.73 -6.26 23.39
C LEU A 369 -14.88 -6.33 21.86
N PRO A 370 -15.93 -5.78 21.24
CA PRO A 370 -16.08 -5.81 19.79
C PRO A 370 -14.86 -5.18 19.08
N ALA A 371 -14.38 -5.80 18.02
CA ALA A 371 -13.16 -5.39 17.31
C ALA A 371 -13.12 -3.90 16.89
N HIS A 372 -14.29 -3.32 16.58
CA HIS A 372 -14.47 -1.92 16.19
C HIS A 372 -14.62 -0.93 17.39
N LYS A 373 -14.41 -1.38 18.62
CA LYS A 373 -14.39 -0.52 19.82
C LYS A 373 -12.96 -0.34 20.30
N VAL A 374 -12.57 0.90 20.59
CA VAL A 374 -11.26 1.23 21.16
C VAL A 374 -11.15 0.62 22.57
N SER A 375 -10.11 -0.18 22.77
CA SER A 375 -9.70 -0.74 24.06
C SER A 375 -8.70 0.18 24.78
N ALA A 376 -7.75 0.75 24.04
CA ALA A 376 -6.74 1.67 24.58
C ALA A 376 -6.23 2.60 23.47
N ALA A 377 -5.85 3.83 23.83
CA ALA A 377 -5.38 4.85 22.91
C ALA A 377 -4.28 5.72 23.54
N TYR A 378 -3.28 6.10 22.77
CA TYR A 378 -2.25 7.06 23.17
C TYR A 378 -1.78 7.90 21.97
N SER A 379 -1.47 9.17 22.21
CA SER A 379 -0.96 10.13 21.21
C SER A 379 0.47 10.50 21.60
N MET A 380 1.45 10.09 20.81
CA MET A 380 2.85 10.45 21.00
C MET A 380 3.15 11.80 20.35
N ASN A 381 3.94 12.67 20.99
CA ASN A 381 4.44 13.92 20.40
C ASN A 381 5.63 13.65 19.45
N VAL A 382 5.41 12.75 18.49
CA VAL A 382 6.37 12.27 17.50
C VAL A 382 5.66 12.27 16.16
N GLY A 383 6.20 12.93 15.15
CA GLY A 383 5.59 13.01 13.83
C GLY A 383 6.60 13.39 12.75
N SER A 384 6.24 13.17 11.48
CA SER A 384 7.15 13.30 10.35
C SER A 384 7.81 14.69 10.23
N VAL A 385 7.06 15.77 10.47
CA VAL A 385 7.60 17.14 10.50
C VAL A 385 8.50 17.32 11.72
N ARG A 386 7.97 16.98 12.92
CA ARG A 386 8.66 17.19 14.20
C ARG A 386 10.02 16.51 14.27
N MET A 387 10.09 15.22 13.90
CA MET A 387 11.35 14.46 13.94
C MET A 387 12.34 14.92 12.88
N THR A 388 11.87 15.42 11.73
CA THR A 388 12.76 16.06 10.75
C THR A 388 13.32 17.38 11.26
N GLU A 389 12.47 18.26 11.81
CA GLU A 389 12.91 19.58 12.31
C GLU A 389 13.80 19.48 13.54
N ARG A 390 13.56 18.51 14.44
CA ARG A 390 14.30 18.32 15.69
C ARG A 390 15.65 17.60 15.54
N HIS A 391 15.79 16.68 14.58
CA HIS A 391 16.96 15.79 14.52
C HIS A 391 17.63 15.66 13.14
N LEU A 392 16.88 15.73 12.03
CA LEU A 392 17.37 15.37 10.70
C LEU A 392 17.72 16.61 9.87
N HIS A 393 18.75 17.34 10.29
CA HIS A 393 19.10 18.65 9.72
C HIS A 393 19.90 18.53 8.42
N THR A 394 20.77 17.52 8.26
CA THR A 394 21.54 17.34 7.01
C THR A 394 20.74 16.62 5.91
N ASP A 395 21.20 16.74 4.66
CA ASP A 395 20.57 16.10 3.51
C ASP A 395 21.59 15.34 2.65
N PRO A 396 21.60 13.99 2.69
CA PRO A 396 20.82 13.13 3.57
C PRO A 396 21.27 13.26 5.05
N PRO A 397 20.45 12.83 6.03
CA PRO A 397 20.80 12.90 7.44
C PRO A 397 21.98 11.99 7.80
N THR A 398 22.78 12.37 8.81
CA THR A 398 23.91 11.55 9.28
C THR A 398 23.46 10.36 10.14
N GLU A 399 24.37 9.41 10.42
CA GLU A 399 24.05 8.29 11.33
C GLU A 399 23.77 8.78 12.75
N GLU A 400 24.46 9.82 13.20
CA GLU A 400 24.27 10.43 14.52
C GLU A 400 22.90 11.11 14.63
N GLU A 401 22.47 11.84 13.59
CA GLU A 401 21.13 12.43 13.49
C GLU A 401 20.02 11.35 13.48
N ILE A 402 20.22 10.28 12.71
CA ILE A 402 19.29 9.14 12.66
C ILE A 402 19.21 8.45 14.02
N GLN A 403 20.35 8.21 14.69
CA GLN A 403 20.41 7.57 15.99
C GLN A 403 19.75 8.43 17.09
N ALA A 404 19.98 9.74 17.09
CA ALA A 404 19.31 10.68 18.00
C ALA A 404 17.78 10.67 17.81
N ALA A 405 17.31 10.65 16.56
CA ALA A 405 15.89 10.50 16.25
C ALA A 405 15.33 9.16 16.77
N ILE A 406 16.02 8.05 16.54
CA ILE A 406 15.62 6.72 17.05
C ILE A 406 15.49 6.72 18.57
N GLU A 407 16.45 7.31 19.29
CA GLU A 407 16.43 7.37 20.75
C GLU A 407 15.34 8.29 21.31
N ASP A 408 14.90 9.32 20.59
CA ASP A 408 13.75 10.14 20.98
C ASP A 408 12.43 9.40 20.71
N ILE A 409 12.31 8.76 19.54
CA ILE A 409 11.14 7.99 19.13
C ILE A 409 10.91 6.79 20.06
N ASP A 410 11.95 6.02 20.40
CA ASP A 410 11.83 4.84 21.25
C ASP A 410 11.36 5.18 22.67
N LYS A 411 11.76 6.35 23.23
CA LYS A 411 11.26 6.83 24.54
C LYS A 411 9.76 7.12 24.50
N HIS A 412 9.27 7.73 23.42
CA HIS A 412 7.85 7.99 23.24
C HIS A 412 7.04 6.70 23.03
N ILE A 413 7.61 5.69 22.35
CA ILE A 413 7.02 4.35 22.23
C ILE A 413 6.99 3.65 23.59
N ASP A 414 8.04 3.77 24.41
CA ASP A 414 8.08 3.24 25.78
C ASP A 414 6.97 3.83 26.65
N ASP A 415 6.72 5.14 26.54
CA ASP A 415 5.61 5.81 27.23
C ASP A 415 4.24 5.36 26.71
N ALA A 416 4.07 5.24 25.38
CA ALA A 416 2.83 4.77 24.79
C ALA A 416 2.49 3.33 25.20
N PHE A 417 3.48 2.43 25.25
CA PHE A 417 3.29 1.01 25.62
C PHE A 417 2.95 0.81 27.11
N LYS A 418 3.13 1.82 27.97
CA LYS A 418 2.61 1.80 29.36
C LYS A 418 1.08 1.96 29.42
N VAL A 419 0.49 2.55 28.39
CA VAL A 419 -0.96 2.84 28.31
C VAL A 419 -1.68 1.91 27.33
N VAL A 420 -1.06 1.64 26.18
CA VAL A 420 -1.60 0.77 25.13
C VAL A 420 -0.90 -0.58 25.21
N PRO A 421 -1.61 -1.70 25.52
CA PRO A 421 -1.02 -3.04 25.54
C PRO A 421 -0.84 -3.56 24.11
N ALA A 422 0.03 -2.89 23.35
CA ALA A 422 0.14 -3.02 21.90
C ALA A 422 0.62 -4.41 21.43
N GLY A 423 1.27 -5.18 22.31
CA GLY A 423 1.61 -6.58 22.05
C GLY A 423 0.40 -7.49 21.81
N ARG A 424 -0.82 -7.10 22.19
CA ARG A 424 -2.03 -7.88 21.88
C ARG A 424 -2.48 -7.79 20.41
N ALA A 425 -1.85 -6.93 19.60
CA ALA A 425 -2.27 -6.68 18.23
C ALA A 425 -2.09 -7.93 17.34
N ARG A 426 -3.09 -8.24 16.52
CA ARG A 426 -3.03 -9.28 15.48
C ARG A 426 -2.93 -8.72 14.07
N THR A 427 -3.35 -7.48 13.87
CA THR A 427 -3.19 -6.74 12.61
C THR A 427 -2.77 -5.30 12.89
N ILE A 428 -1.74 -4.82 12.20
CA ILE A 428 -1.36 -3.39 12.18
C ILE A 428 -2.06 -2.73 10.99
N ILE A 429 -2.76 -1.62 11.25
CA ILE A 429 -3.37 -0.76 10.22
C ILE A 429 -2.69 0.60 10.28
N GLY A 430 -1.85 0.92 9.30
CA GLY A 430 -1.16 2.20 9.23
C GLY A 430 -1.91 3.20 8.35
N VAL A 431 -2.11 4.42 8.83
CA VAL A 431 -2.85 5.47 8.12
C VAL A 431 -2.03 6.76 7.97
N SER A 432 -2.60 7.71 7.23
CA SER A 432 -2.03 9.03 6.98
C SER A 432 -0.79 9.05 6.09
N GLY A 433 -0.31 10.27 5.81
CA GLY A 433 0.46 10.58 4.61
C GLY A 433 1.84 9.92 4.53
N THR A 434 2.44 9.57 5.67
CA THR A 434 3.70 8.81 5.67
C THR A 434 3.45 7.38 5.24
N VAL A 435 2.52 6.67 5.90
CA VAL A 435 2.29 5.25 5.62
C VAL A 435 1.87 5.02 4.17
N THR A 436 0.91 5.80 3.67
CA THR A 436 0.40 5.61 2.31
C THR A 436 1.44 5.96 1.23
N THR A 437 2.26 7.00 1.43
CA THR A 437 3.38 7.30 0.53
C THR A 437 4.44 6.20 0.57
N MET A 438 4.79 5.65 1.74
CA MET A 438 5.78 4.56 1.83
C MET A 438 5.24 3.23 1.27
N ALA A 439 3.94 2.95 1.41
CA ALA A 439 3.29 1.82 0.76
C ALA A 439 3.34 1.95 -0.78
N ALA A 440 2.95 3.09 -1.34
CA ALA A 440 3.04 3.39 -2.78
C ALA A 440 4.46 3.20 -3.34
N LEU A 441 5.48 3.67 -2.61
CA LEU A 441 6.89 3.51 -2.95
C LEU A 441 7.34 2.04 -2.86
N THR A 442 6.81 1.28 -1.92
CA THR A 442 7.09 -0.16 -1.75
C THR A 442 6.52 -0.99 -2.89
N MET A 443 5.31 -0.66 -3.34
CA MET A 443 4.69 -1.24 -4.53
C MET A 443 5.40 -0.86 -5.84
N GLY A 444 6.28 0.14 -5.82
CA GLY A 444 6.99 0.64 -6.99
C GLY A 444 6.12 1.46 -7.94
N LEU A 445 5.05 2.07 -7.43
CA LEU A 445 4.18 2.95 -8.22
C LEU A 445 4.97 4.15 -8.77
N GLN A 446 4.63 4.59 -9.99
CA GLN A 446 5.27 5.74 -10.64
C GLN A 446 4.56 7.05 -10.31
N HIS A 447 3.23 6.99 -10.14
CA HIS A 447 2.39 8.07 -9.64
C HIS A 447 1.60 7.59 -8.42
N TYR A 448 1.19 8.50 -7.55
CA TYR A 448 0.39 8.13 -6.39
C TYR A 448 -1.03 7.73 -6.81
N ASP A 449 -1.41 6.49 -6.52
CA ASP A 449 -2.76 5.95 -6.74
C ASP A 449 -3.33 5.50 -5.40
N HIS A 450 -4.31 6.23 -4.89
CA HIS A 450 -4.94 5.93 -3.61
C HIS A 450 -5.77 4.64 -3.65
N THR A 451 -6.29 4.24 -4.82
CA THR A 451 -7.10 3.02 -4.97
C THR A 451 -6.24 1.76 -4.95
N ALA A 452 -5.00 1.86 -5.42
CA ALA A 452 -4.03 0.77 -5.35
C ALA A 452 -3.39 0.65 -3.95
N VAL A 453 -3.30 1.75 -3.20
CA VAL A 453 -2.68 1.80 -1.86
C VAL A 453 -3.65 1.41 -0.75
N ASP A 454 -4.93 1.74 -0.86
CA ASP A 454 -5.90 1.41 0.20
C ASP A 454 -6.08 -0.11 0.35
N GLY A 455 -6.05 -0.60 1.60
CA GLY A 455 -6.14 -2.02 1.93
C GLY A 455 -4.89 -2.85 1.57
N VAL A 456 -3.84 -2.29 0.97
CA VAL A 456 -2.67 -3.08 0.55
C VAL A 456 -1.90 -3.62 1.77
N ARG A 457 -1.61 -4.92 1.76
CA ARG A 457 -0.80 -5.57 2.80
C ARG A 457 0.67 -5.56 2.40
N ILE A 458 1.53 -4.93 3.21
CA ILE A 458 2.97 -4.77 2.98
C ILE A 458 3.74 -5.56 4.03
N GLY A 459 4.76 -6.31 3.61
CA GLY A 459 5.68 -7.01 4.52
C GLY A 459 6.64 -6.05 5.22
N LEU A 460 6.90 -6.25 6.52
CA LEU A 460 7.74 -5.31 7.30
C LEU A 460 9.15 -5.19 6.72
N GLU A 461 9.75 -6.28 6.25
CA GLU A 461 11.05 -6.26 5.55
C GLU A 461 11.07 -5.34 4.32
N GLN A 462 9.97 -5.32 3.55
CA GLN A 462 9.84 -4.43 2.39
C GLN A 462 9.70 -2.98 2.85
N ALA A 463 8.92 -2.75 3.91
CA ALA A 463 8.75 -1.44 4.54
C ALA A 463 10.09 -0.90 5.08
N TYR A 464 10.85 -1.70 5.82
CA TYR A 464 12.18 -1.32 6.34
C TYR A 464 13.15 -0.97 5.21
N ALA A 465 13.20 -1.77 4.15
CA ALA A 465 14.05 -1.50 2.99
C ALA A 465 13.71 -0.17 2.30
N VAL A 466 12.42 0.13 2.15
CA VAL A 466 11.94 1.37 1.51
C VAL A 466 12.10 2.58 2.43
N ASN A 467 11.78 2.43 3.72
CA ASN A 467 12.04 3.44 4.75
C ASN A 467 13.51 3.84 4.78
N ASN A 468 14.43 2.86 4.89
CA ASN A 468 15.86 3.10 4.91
C ASN A 468 16.36 3.75 3.60
N ARG A 469 15.85 3.31 2.44
CA ARG A 469 16.18 3.91 1.13
C ARG A 469 15.81 5.39 1.07
N PHE A 470 14.59 5.77 1.44
CA PHE A 470 14.13 7.16 1.29
C PHE A 470 14.64 8.08 2.41
N LEU A 471 14.86 7.56 3.62
CA LEU A 471 15.59 8.25 4.68
C LEU A 471 16.97 8.73 4.19
N ARG A 472 17.74 7.83 3.58
CA ARG A 472 19.12 8.07 3.13
C ARG A 472 19.25 8.68 1.74
N MET A 473 18.13 8.94 1.06
CA MET A 473 18.10 9.57 -0.25
C MET A 473 18.10 11.11 -0.10
N PRO A 474 18.96 11.85 -0.83
CA PRO A 474 18.94 13.32 -0.83
C PRO A 474 17.59 13.88 -1.31
N LYS A 475 17.16 15.06 -0.83
CA LYS A 475 15.87 15.67 -1.19
C LYS A 475 15.70 15.85 -2.70
N ASP A 476 16.75 16.23 -3.44
CA ASP A 476 16.69 16.33 -4.91
C ASP A 476 16.43 14.99 -5.61
N CYS A 477 16.98 13.89 -5.08
CA CYS A 477 16.65 12.56 -5.58
C CYS A 477 15.22 12.14 -5.19
N ARG A 478 14.72 12.53 -4.01
CA ARG A 478 13.31 12.28 -3.62
C ARG A 478 12.32 13.01 -4.54
N ARG A 479 12.66 14.22 -5.00
CA ARG A 479 11.84 15.04 -5.91
C ARG A 479 11.56 14.38 -7.27
N THR A 480 12.33 13.38 -7.69
CA THR A 480 12.10 12.68 -8.97
C THR A 480 11.00 11.60 -8.89
N TYR A 481 10.52 11.25 -7.68
CA TYR A 481 9.47 10.26 -7.48
C TYR A 481 8.10 10.95 -7.42
N ALA A 482 7.33 10.89 -8.51
CA ALA A 482 6.01 11.52 -8.60
C ALA A 482 4.93 10.89 -7.69
N THR A 483 5.25 9.81 -6.98
CA THR A 483 4.50 9.26 -5.84
C THR A 483 4.65 10.07 -4.54
N ILE A 484 5.73 10.87 -4.41
CA ILE A 484 5.96 11.72 -3.24
C ILE A 484 5.38 13.11 -3.55
N HIS A 485 4.30 13.47 -2.86
CA HIS A 485 3.75 14.82 -2.96
C HIS A 485 4.84 15.87 -2.62
N PRO A 486 5.04 16.95 -3.42
CA PRO A 486 6.17 17.88 -3.25
C PRO A 486 6.35 18.40 -1.81
N GLY A 487 5.27 18.82 -1.15
CA GLY A 487 5.29 19.26 0.25
C GLY A 487 5.58 18.17 1.31
N ARG A 488 5.82 16.90 0.92
CA ARG A 488 6.28 15.81 1.81
C ARG A 488 7.76 15.46 1.64
N VAL A 489 8.42 15.94 0.58
CA VAL A 489 9.83 15.61 0.23
C VAL A 489 10.80 15.84 1.39
N ASP A 490 10.64 16.95 2.11
CA ASP A 490 11.55 17.33 3.19
C ASP A 490 11.42 16.40 4.41
N VAL A 491 10.19 15.93 4.70
CA VAL A 491 9.80 15.27 5.96
C VAL A 491 9.59 13.76 5.84
N VAL A 492 9.68 13.19 4.63
CA VAL A 492 9.55 11.73 4.41
C VAL A 492 10.62 10.94 5.18
N GLY A 493 11.80 11.53 5.40
CA GLY A 493 12.86 10.92 6.23
C GLY A 493 12.43 10.77 7.70
N GLY A 494 11.90 11.81 8.33
CA GLY A 494 11.40 11.74 9.71
C GLY A 494 10.28 10.72 9.84
N GLY A 495 9.34 10.72 8.88
CA GLY A 495 8.30 9.69 8.80
C GLY A 495 8.84 8.26 8.68
N ALA A 496 9.87 8.04 7.86
CA ALA A 496 10.48 6.73 7.65
C ALA A 496 11.16 6.16 8.91
N VAL A 497 11.82 7.00 9.73
CA VAL A 497 12.39 6.55 11.01
C VAL A 497 11.27 6.11 11.96
N ILE A 498 10.26 6.95 12.16
CA ILE A 498 9.11 6.67 13.04
C ILE A 498 8.44 5.37 12.62
N TRP A 499 8.15 5.22 11.33
CA TRP A 499 7.42 4.06 10.82
C TRP A 499 8.21 2.75 11.02
N SER A 500 9.52 2.75 10.74
CA SER A 500 10.37 1.58 11.04
C SER A 500 10.38 1.24 12.53
N ARG A 501 10.57 2.23 13.42
CA ARG A 501 10.63 1.99 14.86
C ARG A 501 9.29 1.47 15.40
N VAL A 502 8.17 2.08 15.05
CA VAL A 502 6.85 1.61 15.48
C VAL A 502 6.61 0.16 15.03
N LEU A 503 6.84 -0.16 13.75
CA LEU A 503 6.66 -1.52 13.23
C LEU A 503 7.53 -2.57 13.95
N GLU A 504 8.83 -2.29 14.15
CA GLU A 504 9.76 -3.18 14.86
C GLU A 504 9.37 -3.38 16.33
N ARG A 505 9.01 -2.29 17.02
CA ARG A 505 8.60 -2.31 18.43
C ARG A 505 7.30 -3.07 18.63
N LEU A 506 6.36 -2.98 17.69
CA LEU A 506 5.10 -3.73 17.69
C LEU A 506 5.31 -5.22 17.41
N ALA A 507 6.09 -5.56 16.40
CA ALA A 507 6.40 -6.96 16.08
C ALA A 507 7.09 -7.67 17.26
N LYS A 508 8.04 -6.99 17.91
CA LYS A 508 8.66 -7.47 19.15
C LYS A 508 7.63 -7.65 20.27
N ALA A 509 6.79 -6.65 20.54
CA ALA A 509 5.80 -6.72 21.62
C ALA A 509 4.78 -7.85 21.41
N ALA A 510 4.36 -8.14 20.17
CA ALA A 510 3.43 -9.23 19.87
C ALA A 510 4.07 -10.62 19.95
N TYR A 511 5.36 -10.72 19.64
CA TYR A 511 6.13 -11.93 19.93
C TYR A 511 6.28 -12.18 21.44
N GLU A 512 6.52 -11.11 22.22
CA GLU A 512 6.65 -11.19 23.68
C GLU A 512 5.33 -11.45 24.43
N ASP A 513 4.19 -10.90 23.97
CA ASP A 513 2.86 -11.09 24.57
C ASP A 513 2.29 -12.49 24.31
N HIS A 514 2.36 -12.96 23.05
CA HIS A 514 1.64 -14.17 22.63
C HIS A 514 2.37 -15.04 21.60
N GLY A 515 3.69 -14.88 21.43
CA GLY A 515 4.51 -15.67 20.49
C GLY A 515 4.10 -15.51 19.02
N GLY A 516 3.36 -14.44 18.69
CA GLY A 516 2.83 -14.23 17.35
C GLY A 516 3.82 -13.50 16.46
N VAL A 517 3.72 -13.75 15.15
CA VAL A 517 4.51 -13.03 14.15
C VAL A 517 3.64 -11.93 13.55
N LEU A 518 4.02 -10.67 13.77
CA LEU A 518 3.53 -9.53 12.97
C LEU A 518 4.61 -9.22 11.93
N ASP A 519 4.47 -9.80 10.74
CA ASP A 519 5.38 -9.63 9.60
C ASP A 519 4.80 -8.72 8.51
N THR A 520 3.59 -8.20 8.70
CA THR A 520 2.86 -7.37 7.75
C THR A 520 2.08 -6.25 8.42
N PHE A 521 1.82 -5.17 7.68
CA PHE A 521 0.81 -4.17 8.01
C PHE A 521 -0.14 -3.96 6.82
N VAL A 522 -1.31 -3.41 7.08
CA VAL A 522 -2.27 -2.96 6.06
C VAL A 522 -2.21 -1.44 5.99
N ALA A 523 -1.97 -0.87 4.80
CA ALA A 523 -2.12 0.57 4.61
C ALA A 523 -3.61 0.91 4.46
N SER A 524 -4.05 2.02 5.05
CA SER A 524 -5.40 2.54 4.84
C SER A 524 -5.36 4.02 4.50
N GLU A 525 -6.04 4.38 3.42
CA GLU A 525 -6.34 5.77 3.07
C GLU A 525 -7.33 6.38 4.06
N HIS A 526 -8.20 5.58 4.67
CA HIS A 526 -9.21 6.03 5.62
C HIS A 526 -8.62 6.23 7.02
N GLY A 527 -8.94 7.36 7.65
CA GLY A 527 -8.35 7.79 8.93
C GLY A 527 -9.15 8.95 9.56
N LEU A 528 -8.46 9.90 10.21
CA LEU A 528 -9.08 10.99 10.97
C LEU A 528 -10.26 11.68 10.26
N LEU A 529 -10.07 12.13 9.02
CA LEU A 529 -11.08 12.86 8.23
C LEU A 529 -12.37 12.05 8.02
N ASP A 530 -12.25 10.76 7.71
CA ASP A 530 -13.36 9.84 7.57
C ASP A 530 -14.02 9.56 8.92
N GLY A 531 -13.23 9.43 9.98
CA GLY A 531 -13.71 9.33 11.36
C GLY A 531 -14.57 10.52 11.79
N ILE A 532 -14.11 11.75 11.54
CA ILE A 532 -14.85 13.00 11.79
C ILE A 532 -16.18 13.00 11.02
N THR A 533 -16.13 12.62 9.73
CA THR A 533 -17.30 12.55 8.85
C THR A 533 -18.36 11.58 9.41
N ILE A 534 -17.94 10.36 9.77
CA ILE A 534 -18.82 9.31 10.29
C ILE A 534 -19.39 9.67 11.67
N ASP A 535 -18.56 10.21 12.57
CA ASP A 535 -18.97 10.63 13.91
C ASP A 535 -19.99 11.77 13.86
N LEU A 536 -19.73 12.82 13.10
CA LEU A 536 -20.65 13.95 12.90
C LEU A 536 -21.97 13.47 12.29
N GLY A 537 -21.92 12.68 11.21
CA GLY A 537 -23.11 12.17 10.54
C GLY A 537 -23.99 11.31 11.46
N ARG A 538 -23.38 10.39 12.22
CA ARG A 538 -24.10 9.56 13.20
C ARG A 538 -24.72 10.38 14.33
N LYS A 539 -24.02 11.40 14.85
CA LYS A 539 -24.55 12.31 15.88
C LYS A 539 -25.77 13.07 15.38
N LEU A 540 -25.77 13.54 14.14
CA LEU A 540 -26.90 14.26 13.55
C LEU A 540 -28.09 13.34 13.26
N LEU A 541 -27.86 12.13 12.75
CA LEU A 541 -28.90 11.12 12.54
C LEU A 541 -29.60 10.76 13.85
N ALA A 542 -28.85 10.64 14.95
CA ALA A 542 -29.41 10.38 16.29
C ALA A 542 -30.26 11.54 16.86
N THR A 543 -30.21 12.72 16.25
CA THR A 543 -31.02 13.91 16.64
C THR A 543 -32.18 14.22 15.68
N ARG A 544 -32.37 13.42 14.61
CA ARG A 544 -33.38 13.61 13.55
C ARG A 544 -34.46 12.52 13.57
#